data_AF-A0A3D0DMC5-F1
#
_entry.id   AF-A0A3D0DMC5-F1
#
_cell.length_a   1.000
_cell.length_b   1.000
_cell.length_c   1.000
_cell.angle_alpha   90.00
_cell.angle_beta   90.00
_cell.angle_gamma   90.00
#
_symmetry.space_group_name_H-M   'P 1'
#
loop_
_entity.id
_entity.type
_entity.pdbx_description
1 polymer ?
#
loop_
_entity_poly.entity_id
_entity_poly.type
_entity_poly.pdbx_seq_one_letter_code
_entity_poly.pdbx_strand_id
1 'polypeptide(L)'
;FGCTRISINPQTMNQKTLRTIGRAHTPADIKRAFREARKVGFKNINMDIIAGLPDETLEDMEYTLDQIQEMKPESLTVHSLAIKRTANLNQELSFYKSKINHDMDQMISLADKRSREMGLKPYYLYRQKNIAGNLENTGFAKPDCECIYNVLIMEEKLDTFAAGAGAITRLLSIDDGEITRIDRVENVKNVDEYISRIDEMLERKQIGVDSRNINY
;
A
#
# COMPACT_ATOMS: atom_id res chain seq x y z
N PHE A 1 12.23 -17.01 11.28
CA PHE A 1 12.11 -16.34 9.97
C PHE A 1 12.62 -14.88 9.95
N GLY A 2 13.18 -14.31 11.02
CA GLY A 2 13.88 -13.00 10.95
C GLY A 2 13.03 -11.78 10.62
N CYS A 3 11.74 -11.92 10.35
CA CYS A 3 10.83 -10.81 10.08
C CYS A 3 10.69 -9.91 11.31
N THR A 4 11.02 -8.63 11.16
CA THR A 4 10.97 -7.62 12.23
C THR A 4 9.84 -6.61 12.06
N ARG A 5 9.22 -6.56 10.87
CA ARG A 5 8.09 -5.68 10.50
C ARG A 5 6.92 -6.50 9.95
N ILE A 6 5.70 -6.05 10.22
CA ILE A 6 4.47 -6.62 9.65
C ILE A 6 3.44 -5.51 9.36
N SER A 7 2.59 -5.71 8.35
CA SER A 7 1.44 -4.85 8.08
C SER A 7 0.15 -5.57 8.43
N ILE A 8 -0.72 -4.93 9.22
CA ILE A 8 -2.04 -5.44 9.63
C ILE A 8 -3.05 -4.36 9.29
N ASN A 9 -3.68 -4.50 8.12
CA ASN A 9 -4.35 -3.38 7.47
C ASN A 9 -5.87 -3.52 7.59
N PRO A 10 -6.56 -2.67 8.37
CA PRO A 10 -8.01 -2.71 8.50
C PRO A 10 -8.73 -2.13 7.27
N GLN A 11 -8.09 -1.22 6.52
CA GLN A 11 -8.71 -0.30 5.56
C GLN A 11 -9.68 0.70 6.21
N THR A 12 -10.55 0.24 7.10
CA THR A 12 -11.47 1.00 7.95
C THR A 12 -11.85 0.15 9.15
N MET A 13 -12.22 0.76 10.28
CA MET A 13 -12.74 0.05 11.45
C MET A 13 -14.28 -0.03 11.45
N ASN A 14 -14.93 0.42 10.37
CA ASN A 14 -16.37 0.38 10.19
C ASN A 14 -16.84 -0.93 9.54
N GLN A 15 -17.54 -1.77 10.32
CA GLN A 15 -18.00 -3.08 9.84
C GLN A 15 -18.97 -2.98 8.65
N LYS A 16 -19.81 -1.93 8.61
CA LYS A 16 -20.73 -1.70 7.50
C LYS A 16 -19.95 -1.41 6.21
N THR A 17 -18.97 -0.52 6.27
CA THR A 17 -18.10 -0.18 5.15
C THR A 17 -17.36 -1.41 4.64
N LEU A 18 -16.74 -2.20 5.53
CA LEU A 18 -16.05 -3.44 5.15
C LEU A 18 -16.93 -4.38 4.31
N ARG A 19 -18.20 -4.56 4.70
CA ARG A 19 -19.16 -5.34 3.91
C ARG A 19 -19.43 -4.71 2.55
N THR A 20 -19.65 -3.39 2.50
CA THR A 20 -19.89 -2.66 1.25
C THR A 20 -18.73 -2.82 0.26
N ILE A 21 -17.49 -2.83 0.74
CA ILE A 21 -16.29 -2.97 -0.11
C ILE A 21 -15.83 -4.42 -0.29
N GLY A 22 -16.64 -5.41 0.09
CA GLY A 22 -16.37 -6.83 -0.12
C GLY A 22 -15.25 -7.42 0.75
N ARG A 23 -14.96 -6.82 1.90
CA ARG A 23 -13.97 -7.34 2.86
C ARG A 23 -14.65 -8.27 3.86
N ALA A 24 -14.12 -9.49 3.98
CA ALA A 24 -14.68 -10.52 4.85
C ALA A 24 -14.25 -10.40 6.32
N HIS A 25 -13.15 -9.69 6.62
CA HIS A 25 -12.68 -9.51 7.99
C HIS A 25 -13.53 -8.50 8.77
N THR A 26 -13.47 -8.60 10.09
CA THR A 26 -14.12 -7.69 11.04
C THR A 26 -13.09 -6.82 11.76
N PRO A 27 -13.50 -5.68 12.36
CA PRO A 27 -12.63 -4.90 13.24
C PRO A 27 -12.08 -5.73 14.42
N ALA A 28 -12.86 -6.72 14.91
CA ALA A 28 -12.43 -7.63 15.96
C ALA A 28 -11.29 -8.56 15.50
N ASP A 29 -11.33 -9.00 14.23
CA ASP A 29 -10.24 -9.78 13.64
C ASP A 29 -8.95 -8.98 13.56
N ILE A 30 -9.03 -7.69 13.18
CA ILE A 30 -7.88 -6.79 13.14
C ILE A 30 -7.29 -6.59 14.54
N LYS A 31 -8.13 -6.28 15.54
CA LYS A 31 -7.67 -6.16 16.94
C LYS A 31 -7.04 -7.46 17.45
N ARG A 32 -7.60 -8.62 17.08
CA ARG A 32 -7.02 -9.93 17.43
C ARG A 32 -5.65 -10.10 16.78
N ALA A 33 -5.55 -9.95 15.46
CA ALA A 33 -4.30 -10.11 14.71
C ALA A 33 -3.20 -9.18 15.24
N PHE A 34 -3.54 -7.92 15.53
CA PHE A 34 -2.59 -6.96 16.08
C PHE A 34 -2.07 -7.37 17.46
N ARG A 35 -2.96 -7.80 18.36
CA ARG A 35 -2.55 -8.30 19.69
C ARG A 35 -1.66 -9.54 19.58
N GLU A 36 -1.98 -10.48 18.70
CA GLU A 36 -1.14 -11.66 18.50
C GLU A 36 0.23 -11.28 17.93
N ALA A 37 0.30 -10.36 16.96
CA ALA A 37 1.58 -9.85 16.44
C ALA A 37 2.44 -9.22 17.54
N ARG A 38 1.84 -8.43 18.44
CA ARG A 38 2.54 -7.89 19.62
C ARG A 38 3.04 -8.98 20.55
N LYS A 39 2.22 -10.00 20.86
CA LYS A 39 2.59 -11.11 21.75
C LYS A 39 3.79 -11.90 21.23
N VAL A 40 3.89 -12.10 19.91
CA VAL A 40 5.03 -12.81 19.29
C VAL A 40 6.26 -11.92 19.08
N GLY A 41 6.20 -10.65 19.49
CA GLY A 41 7.36 -9.75 19.55
C GLY A 41 7.51 -8.78 18.39
N PHE A 42 6.51 -8.60 17.52
CA PHE A 42 6.58 -7.54 16.50
C PHE A 42 6.56 -6.15 17.16
N LYS A 43 7.64 -5.41 16.94
CA LYS A 43 7.83 -4.04 17.43
C LYS A 43 7.60 -2.97 16.37
N ASN A 44 7.45 -3.36 15.11
CA ASN A 44 7.17 -2.46 14.00
C ASN A 44 5.95 -2.97 13.23
N ILE A 45 4.76 -2.49 13.62
CA ILE A 45 3.50 -2.84 12.99
C ILE A 45 2.96 -1.62 12.22
N ASN A 46 2.73 -1.82 10.93
CA ASN A 46 2.08 -0.86 10.05
C ASN A 46 0.58 -1.16 9.93
N MET A 47 -0.23 -0.11 9.82
CA MET A 47 -1.65 -0.23 9.47
C MET A 47 -1.97 0.69 8.30
N ASP A 48 -2.76 0.22 7.35
CA ASP A 48 -3.22 1.04 6.21
C ASP A 48 -4.73 1.31 6.32
N ILE A 49 -5.11 2.58 6.18
CA ILE A 49 -6.51 3.04 6.10
C ILE A 49 -6.77 3.71 4.75
N ILE A 50 -8.03 3.76 4.33
CA ILE A 50 -8.45 4.37 3.07
C ILE A 50 -9.47 5.46 3.36
N ALA A 51 -9.16 6.69 2.98
CA ALA A 51 -10.06 7.83 3.04
C ALA A 51 -11.01 7.83 1.83
N GLY A 52 -12.26 8.19 2.09
CA GLY A 52 -13.32 8.31 1.09
C GLY A 52 -13.86 6.97 0.58
N LEU A 53 -13.90 5.95 1.45
CA LEU A 53 -14.63 4.71 1.15
C LEU A 53 -16.14 4.99 1.00
N PRO A 54 -16.89 4.14 0.25
CA PRO A 54 -18.30 4.37 0.00
C PRO A 54 -19.12 4.46 1.28
N ASP A 55 -20.02 5.45 1.33
CA ASP A 55 -20.94 5.70 2.44
C ASP A 55 -20.26 6.09 3.77
N GLU A 56 -18.94 6.33 3.81
CA GLU A 56 -18.27 6.85 5.00
C GLU A 56 -18.39 8.37 5.10
N THR A 57 -18.67 8.85 6.31
CA THR A 57 -18.64 10.27 6.69
C THR A 57 -17.35 10.62 7.42
N LEU A 58 -17.15 11.90 7.72
CA LEU A 58 -16.01 12.34 8.52
C LEU A 58 -16.00 11.69 9.92
N GLU A 59 -17.18 11.47 10.52
CA GLU A 59 -17.34 10.78 11.80
C GLU A 59 -16.90 9.30 11.73
N ASP A 60 -17.17 8.61 10.62
CA ASP A 60 -16.71 7.24 10.39
C ASP A 60 -15.17 7.17 10.33
N MET A 61 -14.54 8.18 9.73
CA MET A 61 -13.09 8.32 9.69
C MET A 61 -12.51 8.63 11.07
N GLU A 62 -13.14 9.53 11.83
CA GLU A 62 -12.76 9.84 13.22
C GLU A 62 -12.82 8.58 14.10
N TYR A 63 -13.91 7.83 14.03
CA TYR A 63 -14.03 6.55 14.73
C TYR A 63 -12.92 5.58 14.34
N THR A 64 -12.62 5.45 13.04
CA THR A 64 -11.50 4.61 12.59
C THR A 64 -10.17 5.04 13.22
N LEU A 65 -9.87 6.35 13.20
CA LEU A 65 -8.63 6.89 13.76
C LEU A 65 -8.54 6.71 15.29
N ASP A 66 -9.64 6.84 16.03
CA ASP A 66 -9.70 6.57 17.47
C ASP A 66 -9.33 5.11 17.76
N GLN A 67 -9.90 4.18 17.00
CA GLN A 67 -9.61 2.75 17.15
C GLN A 67 -8.15 2.43 16.80
N ILE A 68 -7.56 3.09 15.78
CA ILE A 68 -6.13 2.95 15.45
C ILE A 68 -5.26 3.50 16.59
N GLN A 69 -5.63 4.65 17.15
CA GLN A 69 -4.89 5.27 18.24
C GLN A 69 -4.87 4.40 19.50
N GLU A 70 -5.97 3.71 19.83
CA GLU A 70 -6.02 2.72 20.91
C GLU A 70 -5.02 1.58 20.69
N MET A 71 -4.84 1.14 19.44
CA MET A 71 -3.94 0.05 19.06
C MET A 71 -2.46 0.48 19.07
N LYS A 72 -2.17 1.78 18.91
CA LYS A 72 -0.82 2.37 18.94
C LYS A 72 0.17 1.68 17.98
N PRO A 73 -0.09 1.64 16.66
CA PRO A 73 0.87 1.11 15.69
C PRO A 73 2.15 1.96 15.61
N GLU A 74 3.18 1.43 14.96
CA GLU A 74 4.42 2.15 14.68
C GLU A 74 4.37 2.92 13.38
N SER A 75 3.51 2.51 12.46
CA SER A 75 3.29 3.19 11.19
C SER A 75 1.82 3.19 10.80
N LEU A 76 1.39 4.25 10.14
CA LEU A 76 0.07 4.39 9.56
C LEU A 76 0.23 4.89 8.11
N THR A 77 -0.31 4.17 7.14
CA THR A 77 -0.45 4.70 5.78
C THR A 77 -1.89 5.13 5.56
N VAL A 78 -2.07 6.36 5.10
CA VAL A 78 -3.36 6.90 4.70
C VAL A 78 -3.41 6.90 3.18
N HIS A 79 -4.33 6.12 2.62
CA HIS A 79 -4.59 6.10 1.18
C HIS A 79 -5.82 6.91 0.84
N SER A 80 -5.78 7.66 -0.25
CA SER A 80 -7.01 8.19 -0.87
C SER A 80 -7.63 7.12 -1.77
N LEU A 81 -8.96 6.99 -1.76
CA LEU A 81 -9.64 6.04 -2.64
C LEU A 81 -9.31 6.33 -4.11
N ALA A 82 -8.61 5.39 -4.75
CA ALA A 82 -8.39 5.39 -6.19
C ALA A 82 -9.49 4.59 -6.89
N ILE A 83 -10.20 5.21 -7.82
CA ILE A 83 -11.24 4.54 -8.58
C ILE A 83 -10.56 3.74 -9.70
N LYS A 84 -10.53 2.41 -9.57
CA LYS A 84 -9.99 1.53 -10.61
C LYS A 84 -10.89 1.58 -11.85
N ARG A 85 -10.27 1.72 -13.03
CA ARG A 85 -10.94 1.49 -14.33
C ARG A 85 -11.03 -0.02 -14.57
N THR A 86 -12.17 -0.64 -14.30
CA THR A 86 -12.47 -2.04 -14.66
C THR A 86 -13.56 -2.11 -15.72
N ALA A 87 -13.50 -3.13 -16.60
CA ALA A 87 -14.33 -3.26 -17.81
C ALA A 87 -15.85 -3.15 -17.63
N ASN A 88 -16.39 -3.35 -16.41
CA ASN A 88 -17.80 -3.13 -16.06
C ASN A 88 -18.10 -1.65 -15.70
N LEU A 89 -17.47 -0.73 -16.44
CA LEU A 89 -17.12 0.63 -16.02
C LEU A 89 -18.33 1.52 -15.67
N ASN A 90 -19.45 1.46 -16.37
CA ASN A 90 -20.46 2.53 -16.27
C ASN A 90 -21.35 2.45 -15.02
N GLN A 91 -21.72 1.25 -14.56
CA GLN A 91 -22.58 1.09 -13.38
C GLN A 91 -21.80 1.21 -12.07
N GLU A 92 -20.61 0.63 -11.98
CA GLU A 92 -19.80 0.72 -10.77
C GLU A 92 -19.25 2.14 -10.57
N LEU A 93 -18.72 2.81 -11.61
CA LEU A 93 -18.23 4.18 -11.45
C LEU A 93 -19.32 5.18 -11.11
N SER A 94 -20.52 5.05 -11.67
CA SER A 94 -21.63 5.95 -11.30
C SER A 94 -22.06 5.72 -9.86
N PHE A 95 -22.13 4.45 -9.42
CA PHE A 95 -22.38 4.09 -8.03
C PHE A 95 -21.31 4.67 -7.07
N TYR A 96 -20.02 4.43 -7.34
CA TYR A 96 -18.94 4.97 -6.50
C TYR A 96 -18.90 6.50 -6.53
N LYS A 97 -19.00 7.14 -7.69
CA LYS A 97 -19.03 8.62 -7.78
C LYS A 97 -20.24 9.24 -7.08
N SER A 98 -21.39 8.58 -7.09
CA SER A 98 -22.58 9.05 -6.36
C SER A 98 -22.45 8.94 -4.84
N LYS A 99 -21.51 8.11 -4.36
CA LYS A 99 -21.29 7.80 -2.93
C LYS A 99 -20.00 8.37 -2.36
N ILE A 100 -19.13 8.92 -3.19
CA ILE A 100 -17.93 9.63 -2.74
C ILE A 100 -18.39 11.01 -2.28
N ASN A 101 -18.34 11.21 -0.97
CA ASN A 101 -18.73 12.46 -0.33
C ASN A 101 -17.66 13.55 -0.54
N HIS A 102 -18.05 14.82 -0.45
CA HIS A 102 -17.17 15.97 -0.63
C HIS A 102 -16.11 16.14 0.49
N ASP A 103 -16.15 15.32 1.53
CA ASP A 103 -15.33 15.47 2.73
C ASP A 103 -13.93 14.83 2.65
N MET A 104 -13.49 14.37 1.48
CA MET A 104 -12.23 13.65 1.34
C MET A 104 -11.01 14.48 1.80
N ASP A 105 -10.97 15.78 1.48
CA ASP A 105 -9.93 16.69 1.94
C ASP A 105 -9.93 16.83 3.47
N GLN A 106 -11.13 16.83 4.09
CA GLN A 106 -11.28 16.88 5.54
C GLN A 106 -10.82 15.58 6.20
N MET A 107 -11.15 14.42 5.61
CA MET A 107 -10.69 13.12 6.09
C MET A 107 -9.16 13.00 6.05
N ILE A 108 -8.52 13.46 4.98
CA ILE A 108 -7.06 13.46 4.85
C ILE A 108 -6.43 14.41 5.87
N SER A 109 -6.99 15.62 6.01
CA SER A 109 -6.52 16.60 7.01
C SER A 109 -6.66 16.08 8.44
N LEU A 110 -7.77 15.40 8.74
CA LEU A 110 -8.00 14.75 10.02
C LEU A 110 -6.98 13.62 10.25
N ALA A 111 -6.71 12.79 9.24
CA ALA A 111 -5.76 11.71 9.34
C ALA A 111 -4.33 12.20 9.59
N ASP A 112 -3.89 13.26 8.92
CA ASP A 112 -2.58 13.88 9.17
C ASP A 112 -2.48 14.41 10.61
N LYS A 113 -3.48 15.17 11.06
CA LYS A 113 -3.56 15.69 12.43
C LYS A 113 -3.47 14.56 13.46
N ARG A 114 -4.34 13.55 13.37
CA ARG A 114 -4.36 12.41 14.32
C ARG A 114 -3.07 11.60 14.25
N SER A 115 -2.46 11.45 13.06
CA SER A 115 -1.16 10.78 12.92
C SER A 115 -0.05 11.49 13.70
N ARG A 116 -0.01 12.83 13.64
CA ARG A 116 0.94 13.63 14.41
C ARG A 116 0.68 13.57 15.91
N GLU A 117 -0.59 13.59 16.34
CA GLU A 117 -0.98 13.41 17.75
C GLU A 117 -0.56 12.04 18.30
N MET A 118 -0.56 11.00 17.45
CA MET A 118 0.00 9.68 17.76
C MET A 118 1.54 9.64 17.83
N GLY A 119 2.22 10.76 17.57
CA GLY A 119 3.67 10.87 17.51
C GLY A 119 4.30 10.32 16.23
N LEU A 120 3.51 10.13 15.18
CA LEU A 120 3.98 9.67 13.87
C LEU A 120 4.38 10.88 13.01
N LYS A 121 5.45 10.72 12.23
CA LYS A 121 5.94 11.72 11.27
C LYS A 121 5.72 11.22 9.84
N PRO A 122 5.28 12.09 8.91
CA PRO A 122 5.24 11.73 7.51
C PRO A 122 6.67 11.47 7.01
N TYR A 123 6.86 10.39 6.26
CA TYR A 123 8.18 10.00 5.73
C TYR A 123 8.18 9.64 4.25
N TYR A 124 7.01 9.39 3.66
CA TYR A 124 6.85 9.40 2.21
C TYR A 124 5.48 9.90 1.81
N LEU A 125 5.42 10.31 0.55
CA LEU A 125 4.20 10.65 -0.14
C LEU A 125 4.27 10.12 -1.57
N TYR A 126 3.18 9.56 -2.06
CA TYR A 126 3.10 9.16 -3.46
C TYR A 126 1.67 9.27 -4.00
N ARG A 127 1.56 9.39 -5.32
CA ARG A 127 0.28 9.49 -6.02
C ARG A 127 -0.01 8.22 -6.81
N GLN A 128 -1.17 7.61 -6.58
CA GLN A 128 -1.66 6.51 -7.42
C GLN A 128 -2.25 7.05 -8.74
N LYS A 129 -2.13 6.26 -9.80
CA LYS A 129 -2.86 6.52 -11.06
C LYS A 129 -4.37 6.38 -10.79
N ASN A 130 -5.15 7.38 -11.20
CA ASN A 130 -6.61 7.45 -11.05
C ASN A 130 -7.14 7.69 -9.61
N ILE A 131 -6.41 8.43 -8.77
CA ILE A 131 -7.00 8.99 -7.54
C ILE A 131 -8.12 9.97 -7.93
N ALA A 132 -9.23 9.93 -7.19
CA ALA A 132 -10.27 10.95 -7.32
C ALA A 132 -9.72 12.30 -6.79
N GLY A 133 -9.53 13.28 -7.68
CA GLY A 133 -9.01 14.60 -7.31
C GLY A 133 -7.47 14.72 -7.30
N ASN A 134 -6.97 15.73 -6.59
CA ASN A 134 -5.53 16.04 -6.48
C ASN A 134 -4.94 15.55 -5.15
N LEU A 135 -5.28 14.33 -4.77
CA LEU A 135 -4.92 13.74 -3.48
C LEU A 135 -3.77 12.74 -3.58
N GLU A 136 -3.19 12.45 -2.42
CA GLU A 136 -1.92 11.77 -2.26
C GLU A 136 -2.03 10.74 -1.13
N ASN A 137 -1.26 9.66 -1.25
CA ASN A 137 -1.12 8.68 -0.18
C ASN A 137 0.09 9.03 0.66
N THR A 138 -0.09 9.07 1.98
CA THR A 138 0.96 9.49 2.92
C THR A 138 1.27 8.37 3.90
N GLY A 139 2.56 8.04 4.00
CA GLY A 139 3.07 7.14 5.02
C GLY A 139 3.56 7.91 6.23
N PHE A 140 3.06 7.55 7.42
CA PHE A 140 3.50 8.07 8.70
C PHE A 140 4.19 6.97 9.51
N ALA A 141 5.25 7.31 10.23
CA ALA A 141 5.93 6.37 11.13
C ALA A 141 6.49 7.07 12.36
N LYS A 142 6.65 6.32 13.45
CA LYS A 142 7.55 6.74 14.54
C LYS A 142 8.98 6.81 14.01
N PRO A 143 9.86 7.63 14.61
CA PRO A 143 11.28 7.59 14.33
C PRO A 143 11.82 6.15 14.41
N ASP A 144 12.71 5.81 13.47
CA ASP A 144 13.34 4.49 13.32
C ASP A 144 12.38 3.35 12.94
N CYS A 145 11.13 3.67 12.62
CA CYS A 145 10.12 2.74 12.14
C CYS A 145 9.72 2.98 10.69
N GLU A 146 10.41 3.86 9.97
CA GLU A 146 10.17 4.15 8.55
C GLU A 146 10.43 2.92 7.68
N CYS A 147 9.58 2.69 6.68
CA CYS A 147 9.83 1.66 5.67
C CYS A 147 10.66 2.26 4.53
N ILE A 148 11.98 2.33 4.68
CA ILE A 148 12.89 2.87 3.65
C ILE A 148 12.75 2.10 2.33
N TYR A 149 12.49 0.79 2.39
CA TYR A 149 12.22 -0.02 1.21
C TYR A 149 11.05 0.52 0.36
N ASN A 150 9.95 0.98 1.00
CA ASN A 150 8.84 1.58 0.27
C ASN A 150 9.30 2.82 -0.49
N VAL A 151 10.08 3.69 0.17
CA VAL A 151 10.62 4.92 -0.43
C VAL A 151 11.47 4.59 -1.64
N LEU A 152 12.45 3.70 -1.47
CA LEU A 152 13.39 3.37 -2.52
C LEU A 152 12.70 2.70 -3.73
N ILE A 153 11.67 1.87 -3.52
CA ILE A 153 10.88 1.29 -4.62
C ILE A 153 10.09 2.35 -5.38
N MET A 154 9.51 3.32 -4.67
CA MET A 154 8.71 4.37 -5.28
C MET A 154 9.57 5.36 -6.07
N GLU A 155 10.75 5.69 -5.53
CA GLU A 155 11.76 6.52 -6.18
C GLU A 155 12.54 5.77 -7.28
N GLU A 156 12.25 4.48 -7.47
CA GLU A 156 12.94 3.59 -8.41
C GLU A 156 14.48 3.62 -8.25
N LYS A 157 14.95 3.63 -6.99
CA LYS A 157 16.37 3.73 -6.60
C LYS A 157 17.05 2.40 -6.27
N LEU A 158 16.34 1.27 -6.38
CA LEU A 158 16.95 -0.05 -6.24
C LEU A 158 16.47 -1.03 -7.31
N ASP A 159 17.33 -2.01 -7.59
CA ASP A 159 16.91 -3.26 -8.19
C ASP A 159 15.92 -3.98 -7.28
N THR A 160 14.79 -4.40 -7.84
CA THR A 160 13.79 -5.19 -7.13
C THR A 160 13.64 -6.53 -7.83
N PHE A 161 14.16 -7.60 -7.23
CA PHE A 161 13.91 -8.96 -7.70
C PHE A 161 12.60 -9.47 -7.09
N ALA A 162 11.69 -9.93 -7.94
CA ALA A 162 10.37 -10.37 -7.52
C ALA A 162 10.07 -11.79 -8.01
N ALA A 163 9.41 -12.61 -7.17
CA ALA A 163 9.03 -13.98 -7.48
C ALA A 163 7.52 -14.19 -7.33
N GLY A 164 6.98 -15.18 -8.03
CA GLY A 164 5.54 -15.49 -8.04
C GLY A 164 4.81 -14.97 -9.29
N ALA A 165 3.60 -15.49 -9.50
CA ALA A 165 2.75 -15.09 -10.62
C ALA A 165 2.40 -13.59 -10.53
N GLY A 166 2.51 -12.88 -11.66
CA GLY A 166 2.25 -11.44 -11.78
C GLY A 166 3.30 -10.54 -11.12
N ALA A 167 4.37 -11.11 -10.56
CA ALA A 167 5.47 -10.35 -9.99
C ALA A 167 6.27 -9.63 -11.10
N ILE A 168 6.80 -8.46 -10.77
CA ILE A 168 7.60 -7.65 -11.70
C ILE A 168 8.97 -7.42 -11.07
N THR A 169 10.00 -7.93 -11.73
CA THR A 169 11.38 -7.60 -11.41
C THR A 169 11.73 -6.27 -12.08
N ARG A 170 12.26 -5.32 -11.31
CA ARG A 170 12.72 -4.01 -11.80
C ARG A 170 14.22 -3.94 -11.70
N LEU A 171 14.87 -3.53 -12.77
CA LEU A 171 16.31 -3.55 -12.87
C LEU A 171 16.82 -2.22 -13.41
N LEU A 172 17.75 -1.60 -12.69
CA LEU A 172 18.35 -0.33 -13.05
C LEU A 172 19.58 -0.55 -13.94
N SER A 173 19.76 0.30 -14.94
CA SER A 173 21.06 0.54 -15.58
C SER A 173 21.62 1.85 -15.07
N ILE A 174 22.90 1.86 -14.72
CA ILE A 174 23.60 3.00 -14.13
C ILE A 174 24.82 3.31 -15.01
N ASP A 175 25.03 4.59 -15.32
CA ASP A 175 26.24 5.07 -16.00
C ASP A 175 26.67 6.40 -15.36
N ASP A 176 27.95 6.50 -14.99
CA ASP A 176 28.53 7.64 -14.27
C ASP A 176 27.71 8.03 -13.01
N GLY A 177 27.28 7.02 -12.25
CA GLY A 177 26.49 7.19 -11.03
C GLY A 177 25.01 7.55 -11.26
N GLU A 178 24.58 7.75 -12.50
CA GLU A 178 23.21 8.16 -12.84
C GLU A 178 22.38 7.00 -13.42
N ILE A 179 21.10 6.94 -13.06
CA ILE A 179 20.18 5.92 -13.59
C ILE A 179 19.80 6.30 -15.02
N THR A 180 20.21 5.47 -15.98
CA THR A 180 19.99 5.71 -17.42
C THR A 180 18.81 4.92 -17.98
N ARG A 181 18.48 3.77 -17.38
CA ARG A 181 17.38 2.89 -17.83
C ARG A 181 16.78 2.11 -16.67
N ILE A 182 15.48 1.84 -16.75
CA ILE A 182 14.75 0.98 -15.82
C ILE A 182 14.03 -0.10 -16.63
N ASP A 183 14.50 -1.33 -16.54
CA ASP A 183 13.91 -2.48 -17.19
C ASP A 183 12.89 -3.16 -16.26
N ARG A 184 11.79 -3.63 -16.84
CA ARG A 184 10.72 -4.35 -16.13
C ARG A 184 10.56 -5.73 -16.73
N VAL A 185 10.91 -6.75 -15.95
CA VAL A 185 10.75 -8.15 -16.33
C VAL A 185 9.55 -8.72 -15.59
N GLU A 186 8.45 -8.92 -16.33
CA GLU A 186 7.18 -9.37 -15.77
C GLU A 186 7.04 -10.90 -15.85
N ASN A 187 6.60 -11.49 -14.74
CA ASN A 187 6.10 -12.85 -14.73
C ASN A 187 4.65 -12.88 -15.26
N VAL A 188 4.27 -14.01 -15.84
CA VAL A 188 2.86 -14.28 -16.21
C VAL A 188 1.96 -14.21 -14.98
N LYS A 189 0.72 -13.70 -15.16
CA LYS A 189 -0.23 -13.44 -14.06
C LYS A 189 -0.99 -14.68 -13.61
N ASN A 190 -1.28 -15.59 -14.54
CA ASN A 190 -1.98 -16.83 -14.21
C ASN A 190 -1.03 -17.78 -13.45
N VAL A 191 -1.52 -18.39 -12.38
CA VAL A 191 -0.72 -19.25 -11.50
C VAL A 191 -0.28 -20.54 -12.21
N ASP A 192 -1.17 -21.17 -12.96
CA ASP A 192 -0.87 -22.41 -13.68
C ASP A 192 0.15 -22.17 -14.81
N GLU A 193 0.01 -21.06 -15.53
CA GLU A 193 1.02 -20.63 -16.49
C GLU A 193 2.36 -20.32 -15.83
N TYR A 194 2.36 -19.67 -14.66
CA TYR A 194 3.59 -19.36 -13.94
C TYR A 194 4.34 -20.63 -13.53
N ILE A 195 3.61 -21.63 -13.04
CA ILE A 195 4.17 -22.92 -12.62
C ILE A 195 4.68 -23.70 -13.83
N SER A 196 3.88 -23.80 -14.90
CA SER A 196 4.24 -24.57 -16.10
C SER A 196 5.36 -23.94 -16.94
N ARG A 197 5.56 -22.62 -16.84
CA ARG A 197 6.55 -21.85 -17.61
C ARG A 197 7.65 -21.27 -16.73
N ILE A 198 7.96 -21.91 -15.60
CA ILE A 198 8.91 -21.36 -14.63
C ILE A 198 10.31 -21.13 -15.25
N ASP A 199 10.76 -22.03 -16.11
CA ASP A 199 12.06 -21.91 -16.79
C ASP A 199 12.11 -20.68 -17.70
N GLU A 200 11.02 -20.40 -18.42
CA GLU A 200 10.90 -19.17 -19.21
C GLU A 200 10.93 -17.92 -18.32
N MET A 201 10.31 -17.96 -17.13
CA MET A 201 10.32 -16.83 -16.19
C MET A 201 11.73 -16.58 -15.64
N LEU A 202 12.51 -17.65 -15.43
CA LEU A 202 13.92 -17.56 -15.03
C LEU A 202 14.79 -17.00 -16.16
N GLU A 203 14.61 -17.50 -17.39
CA GLU A 203 15.36 -17.05 -18.57
C GLU A 203 15.13 -15.55 -18.84
N ARG A 204 13.88 -15.09 -18.81
CA ARG A 204 13.55 -13.66 -18.97
C ARG A 204 14.27 -12.77 -17.96
N LYS A 205 14.39 -13.22 -16.71
CA LYS A 205 15.11 -12.48 -15.66
C LYS A 205 16.61 -12.51 -15.88
N GLN A 206 17.17 -13.63 -16.31
CA GLN A 206 18.58 -13.74 -16.66
C GLN A 206 18.95 -12.76 -17.77
N ILE A 207 18.19 -12.75 -18.88
CA ILE A 207 18.35 -11.78 -19.98
C ILE A 207 18.22 -10.33 -19.47
N GLY A 208 17.23 -10.09 -18.60
CA GLY A 208 17.04 -8.77 -17.99
C GLY A 208 18.22 -8.32 -17.16
N VAL A 209 18.89 -9.22 -16.43
CA VAL A 209 20.11 -8.90 -15.66
C VAL A 209 21.30 -8.66 -16.58
N ASP A 210 21.50 -9.53 -17.57
CA ASP A 210 22.67 -9.53 -18.46
C ASP A 210 22.68 -8.35 -19.44
N SER A 211 21.51 -7.80 -19.75
CA SER A 211 21.37 -6.68 -20.70
C SER A 211 21.65 -5.29 -20.11
N ARG A 212 22.08 -5.21 -18.85
CA ARG A 212 22.23 -3.94 -18.11
C ARG A 212 23.66 -3.45 -18.11
N ASN A 213 23.80 -2.13 -18.14
CA ASN A 213 25.06 -1.45 -17.87
C ASN A 213 25.07 -0.97 -16.41
N ILE A 214 26.13 -1.24 -15.67
CA ILE A 214 26.30 -0.77 -14.27
C ILE A 214 27.71 -0.21 -14.16
N ASN A 215 27.86 1.07 -14.48
CA ASN A 215 29.07 1.85 -14.27
C ASN A 215 28.78 2.90 -13.19
N TYR A 216 29.44 2.78 -12.04
CA TYR A 216 29.36 3.75 -10.94
C TYR A 216 30.33 4.90 -11.14
#